data_AF-A0ABD0PY18-F1
#
_entry.id   AF-A0ABD0PY18-F1
#
_cell.length_a   1.000
_cell.length_b   1.000
_cell.length_c   1.000
_cell.angle_alpha   90.00
_cell.angle_beta   90.00
_cell.angle_gamma   90.00
#
_symmetry.space_group_name_H-M   'P 1'
#
loop_
_entity.id
_entity.type
_entity.pdbx_description
1 polymer ?
#
loop_
_entity_poly.entity_id
_entity_poly.type
_entity_poly.pdbx_seq_one_letter_code
_entity_poly.pdbx_strand_id
1 'polypeptide(L)'
;PYQDYYDHDDTHVEWSGWYRLYLNGESAQMSEWCVNYVGCGGYTGLFLSGSHPTREDGVVTREVLGTYIWSNQCGNYRSNSIQVKACPGDYYVYKLVKPDA
;
A
#
# COMPACT_ATOMS: atom_id res chain seq x y z
N PRO A 1 32.37 -6.59 5.12
CA PRO A 1 31.35 -5.64 5.62
C PRO A 1 30.37 -5.31 4.50
N TYR A 2 29.45 -6.25 4.24
CA TYR A 2 28.49 -6.20 3.13
C TYR A 2 27.27 -7.04 3.53
N GLN A 3 26.65 -6.68 4.65
CA GLN A 3 25.45 -7.33 5.17
C GLN A 3 24.61 -6.23 5.79
N ASP A 4 23.82 -5.55 4.96
CA ASP A 4 22.73 -4.67 5.45
C ASP A 4 21.79 -4.20 4.34
N TYR A 5 21.97 -4.65 3.08
CA TYR A 5 21.10 -4.23 1.99
C TYR A 5 19.80 -5.05 1.88
N TYR A 6 19.68 -6.15 2.63
CA TYR A 6 18.54 -7.08 2.59
C TYR A 6 17.66 -7.05 3.85
N ASP A 7 17.95 -6.18 4.82
CA ASP A 7 17.22 -6.15 6.10
C ASP A 7 15.79 -5.56 5.97
N HIS A 8 15.43 -5.11 4.78
CA HIS A 8 14.09 -4.56 4.46
C HIS A 8 13.42 -5.33 3.32
N ASP A 9 13.84 -6.58 3.07
CA ASP A 9 13.18 -7.45 2.10
C ASP A 9 11.99 -8.18 2.73
N ASP A 10 10.81 -7.61 2.51
CA ASP A 10 9.56 -8.14 3.03
C ASP A 10 9.11 -9.46 2.37
N THR A 11 9.79 -9.95 1.33
CA THR A 11 9.52 -11.26 0.72
C THR A 11 9.88 -12.43 1.65
N HIS A 12 10.72 -12.18 2.66
CA HIS A 12 11.07 -13.16 3.69
C HIS A 12 10.17 -13.11 4.93
N VAL A 13 9.29 -12.12 5.03
CA VAL A 13 8.36 -11.96 6.14
C VAL A 13 7.05 -12.69 5.83
N GLU A 14 6.48 -13.37 6.82
CA GLU A 14 5.15 -13.94 6.70
C GLU A 14 4.10 -12.88 7.03
N TRP A 15 3.31 -12.50 6.01
CA TRP A 15 2.29 -11.48 6.14
C TRP A 15 0.96 -12.15 6.51
N SER A 16 0.46 -11.86 7.71
CA SER A 16 -0.80 -12.39 8.22
C SER A 16 -1.55 -11.33 8.99
N GLY A 17 -2.78 -11.08 8.56
CA GLY A 17 -3.73 -10.23 9.27
C GLY A 17 -4.01 -8.90 8.58
N TRP A 18 -4.41 -7.93 9.39
CA TRP A 18 -4.82 -6.60 8.97
C TRP A 18 -3.82 -5.58 9.49
N TYR A 19 -3.32 -4.74 8.60
CA TYR A 19 -2.27 -3.78 8.90
C TYR A 19 -2.84 -2.37 8.91
N ARG A 20 -2.45 -1.58 9.92
CA ARG A 20 -2.68 -0.14 9.96
C ARG A 20 -1.38 0.57 9.63
N LEU A 21 -1.46 1.56 8.74
CA LEU A 21 -0.28 2.31 8.32
C LEU A 21 -0.06 3.49 9.27
N TYR A 22 1.22 3.77 9.51
CA TYR A 22 1.67 4.89 10.29
C TYR A 22 2.82 5.60 9.58
N LEU A 23 2.81 6.93 9.62
CA LEU A 23 3.93 7.77 9.18
C LEU A 23 4.31 8.64 10.36
N ASN A 24 5.57 8.53 10.82
CA ASN A 24 6.07 9.26 11.99
C ASN A 24 5.19 9.12 13.26
N GLY A 25 4.57 7.94 13.45
CA GLY A 25 3.69 7.66 14.59
C GLY A 25 2.25 8.17 14.42
N GLU A 26 1.95 8.91 13.35
CA GLU A 26 0.60 9.37 13.03
C GLU A 26 -0.11 8.39 12.11
N SER A 27 -1.44 8.33 12.21
CA SER A 27 -2.26 7.45 11.37
C SER A 27 -2.10 7.84 9.91
N ALA A 28 -1.75 6.88 9.06
CA ALA A 28 -1.61 7.09 7.62
C ALA A 28 -2.55 6.18 6.84
N GLN A 29 -2.71 6.49 5.55
CA GLN A 29 -3.49 5.72 4.61
C GLN A 29 -2.81 5.73 3.25
N MET A 30 -3.10 4.71 2.43
CA MET A 30 -2.68 4.72 1.03
C MET A 30 -3.30 5.90 0.30
N SER A 31 -2.64 6.41 -0.74
CA SER A 31 -3.24 7.43 -1.59
C SER A 31 -4.39 6.84 -2.42
N GLU A 32 -5.43 7.63 -2.68
CA GLU A 32 -6.52 7.29 -3.63
C GLU A 32 -6.28 7.86 -5.03
N TRP A 33 -5.23 8.68 -5.16
CA TRP A 33 -4.83 9.30 -6.40
C TRP A 33 -3.39 8.94 -6.74
N CYS A 34 -3.07 9.12 -8.02
CA CYS A 34 -1.72 8.89 -8.50
C CYS A 34 -0.68 9.71 -7.75
N VAL A 35 0.38 9.03 -7.33
CA VAL A 35 1.53 9.63 -6.63
C VAL A 35 2.76 9.58 -7.53
N ASN A 36 3.74 10.43 -7.25
CA ASN A 36 5.02 10.42 -7.96
C ASN A 36 5.75 9.07 -7.73
N TYR A 37 6.62 8.65 -8.66
CA TYR A 37 7.35 7.39 -8.59
C TYR A 37 8.19 7.28 -7.31
N VAL A 38 8.88 8.36 -6.89
CA VAL A 38 9.50 8.45 -5.55
C VAL A 38 8.53 9.17 -4.62
N GLY A 39 7.82 8.40 -3.80
CA GLY A 39 6.81 8.93 -2.90
C GLY A 39 6.33 7.88 -1.92
N CYS A 40 5.66 8.33 -0.86
CA CYS A 40 5.00 7.44 0.12
C CYS A 40 5.94 6.40 0.78
N GLY A 41 7.26 6.66 0.81
CA GLY A 41 8.24 5.81 1.48
C GLY A 41 8.88 4.71 0.61
N GLY A 42 8.69 4.71 -0.71
CA GLY A 42 9.29 3.72 -1.61
C GLY A 42 9.70 4.26 -2.99
N TYR A 43 10.36 3.39 -3.78
CA TYR A 43 10.78 3.66 -5.17
C TYR A 43 9.65 3.58 -6.20
N THR A 44 8.53 2.95 -5.83
CA THR A 44 7.30 2.92 -6.62
C THR A 44 6.17 3.40 -5.72
N GLY A 45 5.68 4.61 -5.95
CA GLY A 45 4.50 5.13 -5.27
C GLY A 45 3.25 4.32 -5.66
N LEU A 46 2.75 3.51 -4.72
CA LEU A 46 1.50 2.74 -4.87
C LEU A 46 0.29 3.51 -4.35
N PHE A 47 -0.85 3.34 -5.01
CA PHE A 47 -2.12 4.00 -4.69
C PHE A 47 -3.31 3.09 -5.00
N LEU A 48 -4.45 3.34 -4.35
CA LEU A 48 -5.71 2.63 -4.60
C LEU A 48 -6.38 3.15 -5.87
N SER A 49 -6.91 2.23 -6.69
CA SER A 49 -7.81 2.59 -7.79
C SER A 49 -9.23 2.81 -7.26
N GLY A 50 -9.42 3.93 -6.56
CA GLY A 50 -10.71 4.36 -6.02
C GLY A 50 -10.67 4.71 -4.53
N SER A 51 -11.79 5.20 -4.03
CA SER A 51 -11.90 5.71 -2.66
C SER A 51 -11.71 4.62 -1.60
N HIS A 52 -11.33 5.00 -0.38
CA HIS A 52 -11.48 4.10 0.75
C HIS A 52 -12.96 3.79 1.01
N PRO A 53 -13.28 2.61 1.58
CA PRO A 53 -14.66 2.29 1.97
C PRO A 53 -15.13 3.18 3.12
N THR A 54 -16.44 3.40 3.19
CA THR A 54 -17.12 3.85 4.41
C THR A 54 -17.21 2.70 5.43
N ARG A 55 -17.76 2.96 6.62
CA ARG A 55 -17.94 1.89 7.62
C ARG A 55 -19.04 0.92 7.21
N GLU A 56 -20.03 1.42 6.48
CA GLU A 56 -21.20 0.71 5.99
C GLU A 56 -20.85 -0.24 4.83
N ASP A 57 -19.85 0.12 4.01
CA ASP A 57 -19.35 -0.72 2.92
C ASP A 57 -18.67 -2.01 3.42
N GLY A 58 -18.25 -2.05 4.69
CA GLY A 58 -17.58 -3.19 5.28
C GLY A 58 -16.20 -3.45 4.68
N VAL A 59 -15.95 -4.70 4.26
CA VAL A 59 -14.69 -5.09 3.61
C VAL A 59 -14.85 -5.01 2.11
N VAL A 60 -14.04 -4.17 1.46
CA VAL A 60 -14.04 -4.02 0.00
C VAL A 60 -12.69 -4.43 -0.58
N THR A 61 -12.70 -4.93 -1.81
CA THR A 61 -11.47 -5.18 -2.58
C THR A 61 -11.14 -3.94 -3.39
N ARG A 62 -9.88 -3.50 -3.35
CA ARG A 62 -9.38 -2.38 -4.15
C ARG A 62 -8.19 -2.84 -4.98
N GLU A 63 -8.19 -2.45 -6.25
CA GLU A 63 -6.99 -2.58 -7.09
C GLU A 63 -5.91 -1.63 -6.57
N VAL A 64 -4.66 -2.09 -6.59
CA VAL A 64 -3.49 -1.30 -6.24
C VAL A 64 -2.69 -1.04 -7.50
N LEU A 65 -2.50 0.24 -7.79
CA LEU A 65 -1.80 0.73 -8.97
C LEU A 65 -0.50 1.42 -8.54
N GLY A 66 0.43 1.54 -9.47
CA GLY A 66 1.67 2.27 -9.27
C GLY A 66 2.03 3.15 -10.46
N THR A 67 2.95 4.06 -10.19
CA THR A 67 3.52 4.95 -11.20
C THR A 67 4.78 4.34 -11.80
N TYR A 68 4.90 4.36 -13.12
CA TYR A 68 6.10 3.84 -13.80
C TYR A 68 7.26 4.84 -13.74
N ILE A 69 8.41 4.38 -13.23
CA ILE A 69 9.60 5.19 -12.95
C ILE A 69 10.10 6.01 -14.17
N TRP A 70 9.95 5.47 -15.38
CA TRP A 70 10.52 6.11 -16.59
C TRP A 70 9.56 7.08 -17.30
N SER A 71 8.27 7.08 -16.97
CA SER A 71 7.28 7.91 -17.67
C SER A 71 6.38 8.76 -16.76
N ASN A 72 6.47 8.61 -15.43
CA ASN A 72 5.54 9.22 -14.47
C ASN A 72 4.06 8.94 -14.80
N GLN A 73 3.79 7.91 -15.60
CA GLN A 73 2.45 7.57 -16.03
C GLN A 73 1.79 6.67 -14.99
N CYS A 74 0.66 7.16 -14.49
CA CYS A 74 -0.16 6.52 -13.48
C CYS A 74 -0.83 5.25 -14.02
N GLY A 75 -0.85 4.18 -13.22
CA GLY A 75 -1.60 2.97 -13.53
C GLY A 75 -0.95 2.04 -14.56
N ASN A 76 0.29 2.32 -14.97
CA ASN A 76 1.09 1.40 -15.77
C ASN A 76 1.59 0.20 -14.97
N TYR A 77 1.82 0.39 -13.67
CA TYR A 77 2.12 -0.71 -12.77
C TYR A 77 0.83 -1.17 -12.07
N ARG A 78 0.64 -2.49 -11.99
CA ARG A 78 -0.46 -3.12 -11.26
C ARG A 78 0.15 -4.07 -10.23
N SER A 79 -0.27 -3.90 -8.98
CA SER A 79 0.04 -4.82 -7.89
C SER A 79 -1.14 -5.75 -7.65
N ASN A 80 -0.97 -6.69 -6.72
CA ASN A 80 -2.06 -7.50 -6.20
C ASN A 80 -3.14 -6.61 -5.58
N SER A 81 -4.40 -6.89 -5.91
CA SER A 81 -5.53 -6.25 -5.23
C SER A 81 -5.55 -6.64 -3.76
N ILE A 82 -5.96 -5.69 -2.91
CA ILE A 82 -6.00 -5.87 -1.46
C ILE A 82 -7.40 -5.67 -0.92
N GLN A 83 -7.66 -6.21 0.27
CA GLN A 83 -8.89 -5.91 1.00
C GLN A 83 -8.67 -4.71 1.94
N VAL A 84 -9.64 -3.81 2.01
CA VAL A 84 -9.60 -2.59 2.82
C VAL A 84 -10.91 -2.46 3.59
N LYS A 85 -10.86 -1.96 4.82
CA LYS A 85 -12.06 -1.59 5.60
C LYS A 85 -11.80 -0.36 6.47
N ALA A 86 -12.84 0.44 6.68
CA ALA A 86 -12.84 1.52 7.66
C ALA A 86 -13.06 0.98 9.08
N CYS A 87 -12.37 1.56 10.06
CA CYS A 87 -12.48 1.21 11.47
C CYS A 87 -13.08 2.36 12.31
N PRO A 88 -13.73 2.07 13.46
CA PRO A 88 -14.03 3.11 14.44
C PRO A 88 -12.76 3.85 14.85
N GLY A 89 -12.81 5.18 14.91
CA GLY A 89 -11.64 6.03 15.17
C GLY A 89 -10.99 6.63 13.92
N ASP A 90 -11.69 6.60 12.79
CA ASP A 90 -11.34 7.31 11.54
C ASP A 90 -9.98 6.91 10.96
N TYR A 91 -9.80 5.59 10.79
CA TYR A 91 -8.62 5.02 10.14
C TYR A 91 -8.99 3.77 9.33
N TYR A 92 -8.08 3.37 8.44
CA TYR A 92 -8.23 2.21 7.58
C TYR A 92 -7.26 1.10 7.97
N VAL A 93 -7.67 -0.13 7.71
CA VAL A 93 -6.78 -1.28 7.77
C VAL A 93 -6.81 -2.06 6.46
N TYR A 94 -5.66 -2.63 6.13
CA TYR A 94 -5.38 -3.25 4.86
C TYR A 94 -4.99 -4.71 5.09
N LYS A 95 -5.62 -5.62 4.35
CA LYS A 95 -5.16 -7.01 4.27
C LYS A 95 -4.22 -7.10 3.08
N LEU A 96 -2.95 -6.84 3.35
CA LEU A 96 -1.93 -6.81 2.32
C LEU A 96 -1.51 -8.23 1.91
N VAL A 97 -1.08 -8.36 0.66
CA VAL A 97 -0.59 -9.61 0.10
C VAL A 97 0.93 -9.59 0.13
N LYS A 98 1.53 -10.69 0.59
CA LYS A 98 2.98 -10.87 0.57
C LYS A 98 3.51 -10.64 -0.86
N PRO A 99 4.56 -9.81 -1.04
CA PRO A 99 5.17 -9.62 -2.35
C PRO A 99 5.78 -10.92 -2.88
N ASP A 100 5.73 -11.11 -4.19
CA ASP A 100 6.47 -12.19 -4.86
C ASP A 100 7.97 -11.84 -4.91
N ALA A 101 8.82 -12.87 -4.83
CA ALA A 101 10.28 -12.73 -4.95
C ALA A 101 10.76 -12.67 -6.41
#